data_AF-A0A0H5S062-F1
#
_entry.id   AF-A0A0H5S062-F1
#
_cell.length_a   1.000
_cell.length_b   1.000
_cell.length_c   1.000
_cell.angle_alpha   90.00
_cell.angle_beta   90.00
_cell.angle_gamma   90.00
#
_symmetry.space_group_name_H-M   'P 1'
#
loop_
_entity.id
_entity.type
_entity.pdbx_description
1 polymer ?
#
loop_
_entity_poly.entity_id
_entity_poly.type
_entity_poly.pdbx_seq_one_letter_code
_entity_poly.pdbx_strand_id
1 'polypeptide(L)'
;MTATHKITEKRIRSLGYLRIEATDMAAWREYGLKVLGMVEGAGPAAGALYLRMDDFPARLVIIPGETDRLLSCGWETANAEALRDVRSRLDFEGIPYRKGTAAELTDRRVRL
;
A
#
# COMPACT_ATOMS: atom_id res chain seq x y z
N MET A 1 2.60 12.89 -36.79
CA MET A 1 3.45 11.88 -36.12
C MET A 1 2.58 11.09 -35.17
N THR A 2 2.17 9.90 -35.59
CA THR A 2 1.24 9.04 -34.88
C THR A 2 1.94 8.44 -33.66
N ALA A 3 1.52 8.82 -32.46
CA ALA A 3 1.96 8.16 -31.24
C ALA A 3 1.34 6.77 -31.21
N THR A 4 2.10 5.78 -31.67
CA THR A 4 1.81 4.37 -31.43
C THR A 4 1.78 4.15 -29.92
N HIS A 5 0.59 4.17 -29.33
CA HIS A 5 0.35 3.64 -27.99
C HIS A 5 0.60 2.13 -28.07
N LYS A 6 1.89 1.74 -28.01
CA LYS A 6 2.26 0.39 -27.59
C LYS A 6 1.51 0.17 -26.28
N ILE A 7 0.79 -0.94 -26.18
CA ILE A 7 0.18 -1.39 -24.94
C ILE A 7 1.25 -1.29 -23.86
N THR A 8 1.09 -0.31 -22.99
CA THR A 8 2.06 0.07 -21.98
C THR A 8 2.40 -1.18 -21.17
N GLU A 9 3.67 -1.57 -21.12
CA GLU A 9 4.12 -2.53 -20.11
C GLU A 9 3.55 -2.12 -18.75
N LYS A 10 2.95 -3.07 -18.05
CA LYS A 10 2.16 -2.81 -16.84
C LYS A 10 3.08 -2.27 -15.73
N ARG A 11 3.24 -0.95 -15.66
CA ARG A 11 4.12 -0.28 -14.68
C ARG A 11 3.66 -0.55 -13.24
N ILE A 12 2.34 -0.55 -13.04
CA ILE A 12 1.68 -0.99 -11.81
C ILE A 12 1.16 -2.40 -12.03
N ARG A 13 1.59 -3.33 -11.19
CA ARG A 13 1.18 -4.74 -11.22
C ARG A 13 -0.16 -4.93 -10.52
N SER A 14 -0.26 -4.42 -9.29
CA SER A 14 -1.34 -4.73 -8.34
C SER A 14 -1.42 -3.67 -7.23
N LEU A 15 -2.56 -3.66 -6.54
CA LEU A 15 -2.68 -3.03 -5.22
C LEU A 15 -2.01 -3.95 -4.19
N GLY A 16 -0.96 -3.46 -3.56
CA GLY A 16 -0.18 -4.21 -2.56
C GLY A 16 -0.86 -4.22 -1.20
N TYR A 17 -1.15 -3.05 -0.65
CA TYR A 17 -1.81 -2.90 0.65
C TYR A 17 -2.59 -1.58 0.77
N LEU A 18 -3.49 -1.52 1.75
CA LEU A 18 -4.17 -0.30 2.18
C LEU A 18 -3.85 -0.01 3.65
N ARG A 19 -3.71 1.27 3.98
CA ARG A 19 -3.67 1.76 5.36
C ARG A 19 -4.89 2.61 5.63
N ILE A 20 -5.64 2.26 6.66
CA ILE A 20 -6.92 2.87 6.99
C ILE A 20 -6.84 3.36 8.43
N GLU A 21 -7.24 4.61 8.66
CA GLU A 21 -7.49 5.12 10.01
C GLU A 21 -8.90 4.72 10.42
N ALA A 22 -9.05 4.28 11.66
CA ALA A 22 -10.33 3.85 12.20
C ALA A 22 -10.53 4.34 13.63
N THR A 23 -11.77 4.73 13.90
CA THR A 23 -12.25 5.12 15.22
C THR A 23 -12.65 3.92 16.09
N ASP A 24 -13.13 2.84 15.46
CA ASP A 24 -13.53 1.60 16.14
C ASP A 24 -12.66 0.40 15.73
N MET A 25 -11.60 0.16 16.51
CA MET A 25 -10.70 -0.97 16.30
C MET A 25 -11.33 -2.34 16.62
N ALA A 26 -12.33 -2.39 17.50
CA ALA A 26 -12.99 -3.63 17.86
C ALA A 26 -13.87 -4.12 16.70
N ALA A 27 -14.62 -3.22 16.07
CA ALA A 27 -15.41 -3.51 14.88
C ALA A 27 -14.53 -4.00 13.72
N TRP A 28 -13.38 -3.35 13.49
CA TRP A 28 -12.43 -3.79 12.46
C TRP A 28 -11.82 -5.16 12.74
N ARG A 29 -11.54 -5.48 14.01
CA ARG A 29 -11.03 -6.81 14.39
C ARG A 29 -12.10 -7.88 14.18
N GLU A 30 -13.33 -7.61 14.55
CA GLU A 30 -14.45 -8.52 14.28
C GLU A 30 -14.66 -8.74 12.78
N TYR A 31 -14.76 -7.65 12.01
CA TYR A 31 -14.97 -7.73 10.57
C TYR A 31 -13.81 -8.43 9.86
N GLY A 32 -12.58 -8.00 10.11
CA GLY A 32 -11.39 -8.54 9.45
C GLY A 32 -11.17 -10.02 9.73
N LEU A 33 -11.34 -10.45 10.98
CA LEU A 33 -11.02 -11.82 11.38
C LEU A 33 -12.21 -12.78 11.21
N LYS A 34 -13.43 -12.35 11.55
CA LYS A 34 -14.60 -13.25 11.54
C LYS A 34 -15.39 -13.20 10.24
N VAL A 35 -15.48 -12.04 9.59
CA VAL A 35 -16.28 -11.88 8.36
C VAL A 35 -15.42 -12.11 7.12
N LEU A 36 -14.28 -11.42 7.02
CA LEU A 36 -13.37 -11.60 5.89
C LEU A 36 -12.50 -12.86 6.01
N GLY A 37 -12.40 -13.46 7.20
CA GLY A 37 -11.56 -14.63 7.43
C GLY A 37 -10.06 -14.35 7.25
N MET A 38 -9.63 -13.09 7.39
CA MET A 38 -8.22 -12.73 7.31
C MET A 38 -7.49 -13.15 8.57
N VAL A 39 -6.17 -13.31 8.45
CA VAL A 39 -5.32 -13.67 9.58
C VAL A 39 -4.72 -12.41 10.19
N GLU A 40 -4.74 -12.31 11.52
CA GLU A 40 -4.04 -11.25 12.24
C GLU A 40 -2.52 -11.46 12.09
N GLY A 41 -1.86 -10.43 11.57
CA GLY A 41 -0.41 -10.33 11.45
C GLY A 41 0.18 -9.44 12.55
N ALA A 42 1.47 -9.17 12.43
CA ALA A 42 2.19 -8.29 13.35
C ALA A 42 2.94 -7.20 12.58
N GLY A 43 3.05 -6.02 13.17
CA GLY A 43 3.82 -4.92 12.62
C GLY A 43 4.14 -3.86 13.66
N PRO A 44 4.95 -2.85 13.30
CA PRO A 44 5.56 -1.94 14.26
C PRO A 44 4.64 -0.83 14.76
N ALA A 45 3.51 -0.56 14.10
CA ALA A 45 2.57 0.47 14.55
C ALA A 45 1.80 0.00 15.78
N ALA A 46 2.00 0.68 16.90
CA ALA A 46 1.32 0.37 18.16
C ALA A 46 -0.20 0.48 18.02
N GLY A 47 -0.93 -0.51 18.53
CA GLY A 47 -2.39 -0.56 18.50
C GLY A 47 -3.00 -0.83 17.12
N ALA A 48 -2.19 -0.93 16.06
CA ALA A 48 -2.69 -1.22 14.73
C ALA A 48 -3.03 -2.70 14.56
N LEU A 49 -4.05 -2.97 13.76
CA LEU A 49 -4.46 -4.30 13.32
C LEU A 49 -3.90 -4.56 11.92
N TYR A 50 -3.00 -5.53 11.82
CA TYR A 50 -2.45 -5.97 10.54
C TYR A 50 -3.23 -7.19 10.07
N LEU A 51 -3.86 -7.12 8.90
CA LEU A 51 -4.65 -8.22 8.33
C LEU A 51 -3.96 -8.74 7.06
N ARG A 52 -3.69 -10.04 7.02
CA ARG A 52 -3.11 -10.74 5.86
C ARG A 52 -4.06 -11.80 5.33
N MET A 53 -3.98 -12.05 4.03
CA MET A 53 -4.73 -13.10 3.33
C MET A 53 -3.83 -14.07 2.56
N ASP A 54 -2.55 -13.75 2.44
CA ASP A 54 -1.54 -14.49 1.69
C ASP A 54 -0.17 -14.34 2.39
N ASP A 55 0.90 -14.67 1.67
CA ASP A 55 2.28 -14.59 2.17
C ASP A 55 2.80 -13.15 2.32
N PHE A 56 2.04 -12.13 1.91
CA PHE A 56 2.43 -10.76 2.15
C PHE A 56 2.25 -10.39 3.63
N PRO A 57 3.09 -9.47 4.16
CA PRO A 57 3.05 -9.08 5.56
C PRO A 57 1.68 -8.59 6.07
N ALA A 58 0.98 -7.80 5.25
CA ALA A 58 -0.40 -7.37 5.47
C ALA A 58 -0.97 -6.80 4.16
N ARG A 59 -2.27 -7.03 3.91
CA ARG A 59 -3.03 -6.40 2.83
C ARG A 59 -3.83 -5.20 3.33
N LEU A 60 -4.32 -5.25 4.58
CA LEU A 60 -4.94 -4.12 5.26
C LEU A 60 -4.18 -3.84 6.55
N VAL A 61 -3.89 -2.57 6.82
CA VAL A 61 -3.35 -2.10 8.09
C VAL A 61 -4.32 -1.06 8.64
N ILE A 62 -5.04 -1.44 9.70
CA ILE A 62 -6.00 -0.56 10.37
C ILE A 62 -5.29 0.10 11.54
N ILE A 63 -5.30 1.42 11.57
CA ILE A 63 -4.55 2.25 12.52
C ILE A 63 -5.58 3.00 13.37
N PRO A 64 -5.47 2.95 14.71
CA PRO A 64 -6.37 3.71 15.57
C PRO A 64 -6.20 5.22 15.32
N GLY A 65 -7.31 5.94 15.28
CA GLY A 65 -7.33 7.39 15.13
C GLY A 65 -8.70 7.99 15.40
N GLU A 66 -8.88 9.26 15.02
CA GLU A 66 -10.07 10.05 15.34
C GLU A 66 -11.02 10.17 14.14
N THR A 67 -10.61 9.71 12.96
CA THR A 67 -11.42 9.81 11.74
C THR A 67 -11.33 8.54 10.92
N ASP A 68 -12.47 8.01 10.49
CA ASP A 68 -12.51 6.90 9.54
C ASP A 68 -12.12 7.39 8.15
N ARG A 69 -10.94 6.99 7.65
CA ARG A 69 -10.46 7.39 6.32
C ARG A 69 -9.37 6.48 5.78
N LEU A 70 -9.22 6.49 4.46
CA LEU A 70 -8.06 5.92 3.79
C LEU A 70 -6.84 6.84 4.01
N LEU A 71 -5.77 6.31 4.61
CA LEU A 71 -4.52 7.04 4.81
C LEU A 71 -3.60 6.93 3.60
N SER A 72 -3.47 5.72 3.04
CA SER A 72 -2.62 5.50 1.85
C SER A 72 -2.89 4.16 1.18
N CYS A 73 -2.56 4.11 -0.11
CA CYS A 73 -2.47 2.88 -0.90
C CYS A 73 -1.01 2.58 -1.24
N GLY A 74 -0.58 1.34 -1.06
CA GLY A 74 0.67 0.83 -1.57
C GLY A 74 0.47 0.15 -2.92
N TRP A 75 1.07 0.68 -3.98
CA TRP A 75 1.03 0.09 -5.32
C TRP A 75 2.30 -0.70 -5.60
N GLU A 76 2.15 -1.93 -6.06
CA GLU A 76 3.29 -2.77 -6.47
C GLU A 76 3.63 -2.48 -7.94
N THR A 77 4.92 -2.27 -8.22
CA THR A 77 5.43 -2.17 -9.59
C THR A 77 5.97 -3.52 -10.05
N ALA A 78 6.02 -3.76 -11.35
CA ALA A 78 6.48 -5.04 -11.87
C ALA A 78 7.93 -5.37 -11.47
N ASN A 79 8.78 -4.35 -11.43
CA ASN A 79 10.20 -4.42 -11.10
C ASN A 79 10.75 -3.00 -10.85
N ALA A 80 12.04 -2.89 -10.53
CA ALA A 80 12.71 -1.60 -10.29
C ALA A 80 12.72 -0.67 -11.52
N GLU A 81 12.70 -1.20 -12.74
CA GLU A 81 12.63 -0.40 -13.97
C GLU A 81 11.26 0.25 -14.12
N ALA A 82 10.18 -0.52 -13.93
CA ALA A 82 8.83 0.01 -13.90
C ALA A 82 8.63 1.11 -12.84
N LEU A 83 9.30 1.00 -11.68
CA LEU A 83 9.29 2.08 -10.67
C LEU A 83 10.03 3.34 -11.16
N ARG A 84 11.17 3.18 -11.83
CA ARG A 84 11.88 4.31 -12.47
C ARG A 84 11.02 4.97 -13.54
N ASP A 85 10.32 4.19 -14.34
CA ASP A 85 9.40 4.71 -15.36
C ASP A 85 8.23 5.51 -14.76
N VAL A 86 7.67 5.05 -13.64
CA VAL A 86 6.65 5.81 -12.90
C VAL A 86 7.22 7.15 -12.45
N ARG A 87 8.44 7.14 -11.88
CA ARG A 87 9.14 8.34 -11.44
C ARG A 87 9.34 9.33 -12.59
N SER A 88 9.86 8.86 -13.73
CA SER A 88 10.11 9.71 -14.90
C SER A 88 8.84 10.34 -15.46
N ARG A 89 7.69 9.64 -15.41
CA ARG A 89 6.40 10.25 -15.81
C ARG A 89 5.92 11.30 -14.82
N LEU A 90 6.09 11.08 -13.52
CA LEU A 90 5.74 12.11 -12.53
C LEU A 90 6.61 13.36 -12.72
N ASP A 91 7.91 13.19 -12.98
CA ASP A 91 8.81 14.31 -13.30
C ASP A 91 8.36 15.05 -14.57
N PHE A 92 8.01 14.31 -15.64
CA PHE A 92 7.54 14.89 -16.91
C PHE A 92 6.24 15.70 -16.75
N GLU A 93 5.30 15.20 -15.94
CA GLU A 93 4.02 15.87 -15.65
C GLU A 93 4.15 16.94 -14.55
N GLY A 94 5.34 17.15 -13.97
CA GLY A 94 5.55 18.10 -12.89
C GLY A 94 4.85 17.74 -11.57
N ILE A 95 4.52 16.45 -11.36
CA ILE A 95 3.84 15.97 -10.16
C ILE A 95 4.87 15.68 -9.06
N PRO A 96 4.81 16.37 -7.91
CA PRO A 96 5.79 16.16 -6.85
C PRO A 96 5.64 14.79 -6.20
N TYR A 97 6.77 14.15 -5.91
CA TYR A 97 6.84 12.94 -5.10
C TYR A 97 8.11 12.97 -4.23
N ARG A 98 8.16 12.05 -3.28
CA ARG A 98 9.34 11.84 -2.44
C ARG A 98 9.69 10.36 -2.38
N LYS A 99 10.98 10.06 -2.23
CA LYS A 99 11.41 8.71 -1.91
C LYS A 99 10.95 8.37 -0.48
N GLY A 100 10.53 7.13 -0.25
CA GLY A 100 10.24 6.64 1.09
C GLY A 100 11.51 6.64 1.94
N THR A 101 11.38 7.00 3.22
CA THR A 101 12.49 6.91 4.18
C THR A 101 12.77 5.46 4.57
N ALA A 102 13.93 5.18 5.15
CA ALA A 102 14.26 3.83 5.64
C ALA A 102 13.25 3.32 6.69
N ALA A 103 12.75 4.22 7.54
CA ALA A 103 11.70 3.91 8.52
C ALA A 103 10.39 3.54 7.83
N GLU A 104 9.98 4.28 6.80
CA GLU A 104 8.76 3.98 6.05
C GLU A 104 8.86 2.68 5.24
N LEU A 105 10.02 2.41 4.63
CA LEU A 105 10.26 1.16 3.91
C LEU A 105 10.20 -0.04 4.86
N THR A 106 10.77 0.09 6.07
CA THR A 106 10.73 -0.94 7.11
C THR A 106 9.30 -1.15 7.62
N ASP A 107 8.59 -0.09 8.00
CA ASP A 107 7.21 -0.16 8.48
C ASP A 107 6.28 -0.80 7.44
N ARG A 108 6.42 -0.40 6.18
CA ARG A 108 5.57 -0.87 5.08
C ARG A 108 6.09 -2.15 4.43
N ARG A 109 7.19 -2.71 4.95
CA ARG A 109 7.90 -3.90 4.44
C ARG A 109 8.16 -3.86 2.93
N VAL A 110 8.51 -2.69 2.41
CA VAL A 110 8.84 -2.46 0.99
C VAL A 110 10.33 -2.66 0.76
N ARG A 111 10.69 -3.43 -0.27
CA ARG A 111 12.07 -3.59 -0.74
C ARG A 111 12.25 -2.82 -2.05
N LEU A 112 13.39 -2.15 -2.19
CA LEU A 112 13.80 -1.42 -3.41
C LEU A 112 14.83 -2.23 -4.19
#